data_AF-A0A7J8M300-F1
#
_entry.id   AF-A0A7J8M300-F1
#
_cell.length_a   1.000
_cell.length_b   1.000
_cell.length_c   1.000
_cell.angle_alpha   90.00
_cell.angle_beta   90.00
_cell.angle_gamma   90.00
#
_symmetry.space_group_name_H-M   'P 1'
#
loop_
_entity.id
_entity.type
_entity.pdbx_description
1 polymer ?
#
loop_
_entity_poly.entity_id
_entity_poly.type
_entity_poly.pdbx_seq_one_letter_code
_entity_poly.pdbx_strand_id
1 'polypeptide(L)'
;MSTTSASVALAPSSSNTQSFSFSKPQGDQTFFILPNDVDPKLQSICEETDYPIECLTTTIPFLDENVAIIPVSILKVEIDAIHNKTKEAIDKAHEFLMNPSTSRLLPLCLKTCINNYNAI
;
A
#
# COMPACT_ATOMS: atom_id res chain seq x y z
N MET A 1 -35.80 -24.13 -33.89
CA MET A 1 -34.59 -23.28 -33.70
C MET A 1 -33.98 -23.67 -32.37
N SER A 2 -32.82 -24.30 -32.42
CA SER A 2 -32.10 -24.84 -31.27
C SER A 2 -31.21 -23.76 -30.68
N THR A 3 -31.35 -23.44 -29.40
CA THR A 3 -30.39 -22.60 -28.67
C THR A 3 -29.73 -23.46 -27.60
N THR A 4 -28.49 -23.87 -27.86
CA THR A 4 -27.60 -24.51 -26.90
C THR A 4 -27.17 -23.47 -25.86
N SER A 5 -27.66 -23.59 -24.62
CA SER A 5 -27.08 -22.89 -23.48
C SER A 5 -25.77 -23.56 -23.10
N ALA A 6 -24.65 -22.90 -23.34
CA ALA A 6 -23.35 -23.32 -22.82
C ALA A 6 -23.30 -23.05 -21.32
N SER A 7 -23.22 -24.10 -20.51
CA SER A 7 -22.90 -24.00 -19.09
C SER A 7 -21.45 -23.54 -18.94
N VAL A 8 -21.26 -22.30 -18.46
CA VAL A 8 -19.95 -21.84 -18.00
C VAL A 8 -19.72 -22.49 -16.64
N ALA A 9 -18.83 -23.48 -16.59
CA ALA A 9 -18.38 -24.05 -15.34
C ALA A 9 -17.63 -22.98 -14.54
N LEU A 10 -18.19 -22.58 -13.39
CA LEU A 10 -17.48 -21.78 -12.40
C LEU A 10 -16.30 -22.60 -11.87
N ALA A 11 -15.08 -22.14 -12.13
CA ALA A 11 -13.90 -22.69 -11.49
C ALA A 11 -14.00 -22.45 -9.97
N PRO A 12 -13.71 -23.44 -9.12
CA PRO A 12 -13.70 -23.23 -7.68
C PRO A 12 -12.40 -22.50 -7.32
N SER A 13 -12.42 -21.16 -7.37
CA SER A 13 -11.38 -20.35 -6.73
C SER A 13 -11.63 -20.34 -5.22
N SER A 14 -11.26 -21.45 -4.57
CA SER A 14 -11.05 -21.48 -3.12
C SER A 14 -9.70 -20.81 -2.82
N SER A 15 -9.64 -19.50 -3.03
CA SER A 15 -8.64 -18.68 -2.37
C SER A 15 -9.13 -18.51 -0.94
N ASN A 16 -8.47 -19.17 0.02
CA ASN A 16 -8.59 -18.78 1.42
C ASN A 16 -8.04 -17.35 1.51
N THR A 17 -8.88 -16.36 1.26
CA THR A 17 -8.56 -14.97 1.48
C THR A 17 -8.50 -14.82 2.99
N GLN A 18 -7.31 -15.02 3.56
CA GLN A 18 -7.06 -14.64 4.93
C GLN A 18 -7.28 -13.13 4.98
N SER A 19 -8.45 -12.70 5.47
CA SER A 19 -8.72 -11.29 5.64
C SER A 19 -7.70 -10.77 6.64
N PHE A 20 -6.75 -9.98 6.17
CA PHE A 20 -5.89 -9.23 7.06
C PHE A 20 -6.79 -8.17 7.70
N SER A 21 -7.28 -8.48 8.91
CA SER A 21 -7.93 -7.50 9.75
C SER A 21 -6.81 -6.68 10.36
N PHE A 22 -6.42 -5.61 9.69
CA PHE A 22 -5.55 -4.61 10.29
C PHE A 22 -6.35 -3.98 11.44
N SER A 23 -5.86 -4.17 12.66
CA SER A 23 -6.45 -3.49 13.81
C SER A 23 -6.31 -1.99 13.60
N LYS A 24 -7.43 -1.27 13.54
CA LYS A 24 -7.41 0.20 13.61
C LYS A 24 -6.61 0.58 14.86
N PRO A 25 -5.52 1.35 14.75
CA PRO A 25 -4.83 1.85 15.93
C PRO A 25 -5.84 2.58 16.82
N GLN A 26 -5.90 2.24 18.10
CA GLN A 26 -6.75 2.96 19.05
C GLN A 26 -6.35 4.43 19.02
N GLY A 27 -7.29 5.31 18.62
CA GLY A 27 -7.05 6.73 18.32
C GLY A 27 -6.39 7.54 19.45
N ASP A 28 -6.39 7.01 20.68
CA ASP A 28 -5.86 7.71 21.85
C ASP A 28 -4.38 7.40 22.18
N GLN A 29 -3.75 6.38 21.56
CA GLN A 29 -2.42 5.91 22.01
C GLN A 29 -1.24 6.34 21.13
N THR A 30 -1.47 7.00 20.00
CA THR A 30 -0.49 7.01 18.90
C THR A 30 0.30 8.31 18.69
N PHE A 31 -0.07 9.44 19.31
CA PHE A 31 0.62 10.71 19.03
C PHE A 31 1.90 10.97 19.84
N PHE A 32 2.18 10.19 20.88
CA PHE A 32 3.41 10.34 21.70
C PHE A 32 4.70 9.93 20.97
N ILE A 33 4.61 9.31 19.79
CA ILE A 33 5.76 8.80 19.03
C ILE A 33 6.14 9.75 17.88
N LEU A 34 5.28 10.71 17.55
CA LEU A 34 5.57 11.67 16.49
C LEU A 34 6.57 12.71 17.00
N PRO A 35 7.48 13.21 16.15
CA PRO A 35 8.33 14.33 16.51
C PRO A 35 7.44 15.50 16.97
N ASN A 36 7.85 16.21 18.02
CA ASN A 36 7.10 17.33 18.63
C ASN A 36 6.82 18.53 17.68
N ASP A 37 7.16 18.42 16.39
CA ASP A 37 7.15 19.49 15.40
C ASP A 37 6.43 19.06 14.11
N VAL A 38 5.26 18.44 14.26
CA VAL A 38 4.36 18.17 13.12
C VAL A 38 3.45 19.38 12.92
N ASP A 39 3.31 19.83 11.67
CA ASP A 39 2.38 20.91 11.34
C ASP A 39 0.93 20.53 11.76
N PRO A 40 0.22 21.36 12.56
CA PRO A 40 -1.11 21.03 13.06
C PRO A 40 -2.16 20.79 11.96
N LYS A 41 -2.03 21.42 10.79
CA LYS A 41 -2.93 21.17 9.65
C LYS A 41 -2.65 19.82 9.03
N LEU A 42 -1.37 19.43 8.94
CA LEU A 42 -1.00 18.11 8.45
C LEU A 42 -1.53 17.03 9.41
N GLN A 43 -1.38 17.25 10.72
CA GLN A 43 -1.94 16.37 11.73
C GLN A 43 -3.45 16.20 11.56
N SER A 44 -4.20 17.30 11.42
CA SER A 44 -5.65 17.26 11.22
C SER A 44 -6.05 16.52 9.93
N ILE A 45 -5.27 16.64 8.85
CA ILE A 45 -5.54 15.86 7.61
C ILE A 45 -5.31 14.36 7.87
N CYS A 46 -4.22 14.00 8.52
CA CYS A 46 -3.89 12.60 8.77
C CYS A 46 -4.81 11.92 9.79
N GLU A 47 -5.36 12.66 10.76
CA GLU A 47 -6.34 12.17 11.73
C GLU A 47 -7.63 11.65 11.09
N GLU A 48 -8.00 12.16 9.90
CA GLU A 48 -9.17 11.73 9.14
C GLU A 48 -8.91 10.45 8.30
N THR A 49 -7.69 9.89 8.35
CA THR A 49 -7.34 8.64 7.66
C THR A 49 -7.54 7.41 8.55
N ASP A 50 -7.62 6.23 7.93
CA ASP A 50 -7.67 4.97 8.68
C ASP A 50 -6.36 4.69 9.47
N TYR A 51 -5.23 5.27 9.03
CA TYR A 51 -3.90 5.09 9.62
C TYR A 51 -3.16 6.44 9.78
N PRO A 52 -3.51 7.25 10.80
CA PRO A 52 -2.95 8.60 10.95
C PRO A 52 -1.42 8.65 11.08
N ILE A 53 -0.83 7.67 11.77
CA ILE A 53 0.63 7.58 11.91
C ILE A 53 1.30 7.22 10.59
N GLU A 54 0.70 6.33 9.80
CA GLU A 54 1.22 5.97 8.48
C GLU A 54 1.17 7.16 7.53
N CYS A 55 0.07 7.92 7.53
CA CYS A 55 -0.05 9.19 6.79
C CYS A 55 1.06 10.17 7.18
N LEU A 56 1.30 10.40 8.48
CA LEU A 56 2.35 11.33 8.91
C LEU A 56 3.76 10.84 8.53
N THR A 57 4.05 9.58 8.82
CA THR A 57 5.38 8.99 8.57
C THR A 57 5.68 8.83 7.08
N THR A 58 4.65 8.73 6.24
CA THR A 58 4.79 8.66 4.77
C THR A 58 4.82 10.04 4.14
N THR A 59 4.02 11.00 4.60
CA THR A 59 4.00 12.37 4.04
C THR A 59 5.26 13.16 4.43
N ILE A 60 5.65 13.19 5.70
CA ILE A 60 6.69 14.11 6.21
C ILE A 60 8.01 14.03 5.41
N PRO A 61 8.55 12.84 5.09
CA PRO A 61 9.80 12.74 4.33
C PRO A 61 9.71 13.25 2.89
N PHE A 62 8.50 13.38 2.33
CA PHE A 62 8.26 13.79 0.94
C PHE A 62 7.63 15.19 0.85
N LEU A 63 7.41 15.86 1.98
CA LEU A 63 6.80 17.18 2.02
C LEU A 63 7.86 18.26 1.77
N ASP A 64 7.77 18.92 0.61
CA ASP A 64 8.59 20.10 0.29
C ASP A 64 8.09 21.32 1.10
N GLU A 65 9.03 22.16 1.55
CA GLU A 65 8.76 23.38 2.33
C GLU A 65 7.74 24.33 1.66
N ASN A 66 7.62 24.29 0.33
CA ASN A 66 6.73 25.16 -0.44
C ASN A 66 5.34 24.56 -0.70
N VAL A 67 5.10 23.31 -0.30
CA VAL A 67 3.82 22.64 -0.54
C VAL A 67 2.77 23.17 0.44
N ALA A 68 1.67 23.68 -0.11
CA ALA A 68 0.52 24.07 0.71
C ALA A 68 -0.07 22.85 1.41
N ILE A 69 -0.17 22.90 2.74
CA ILE A 69 -0.77 21.83 3.57
C ILE A 69 -2.29 21.91 3.48
N ILE A 70 -2.82 21.33 2.41
CA ILE A 70 -4.25 21.13 2.13
C ILE A 70 -4.47 19.70 1.61
N PRO A 71 -5.69 19.13 1.75
CA PRO A 71 -5.92 17.71 1.45
C PRO A 71 -5.45 17.25 0.06
N VAL A 72 -5.70 18.05 -0.98
CA VAL A 72 -5.31 17.70 -2.37
C VAL A 72 -3.79 17.68 -2.56
N SER A 73 -3.07 18.61 -1.94
CA SER A 73 -1.61 18.64 -2.02
C SER A 73 -0.98 17.49 -1.26
N ILE A 74 -1.49 17.19 -0.05
CA ILE A 74 -1.01 16.06 0.75
C ILE A 74 -1.30 14.73 0.05
N LEU A 75 -2.48 14.58 -0.57
CA LEU A 75 -2.78 13.42 -1.41
C LEU A 75 -1.77 13.25 -2.55
N LYS A 76 -1.35 14.34 -3.19
CA LYS A 76 -0.33 14.27 -4.24
C LYS A 76 1.03 13.80 -3.69
N VAL A 77 1.44 14.33 -2.54
CA VAL A 77 2.67 13.90 -1.84
C VAL A 77 2.62 12.41 -1.50
N GLU A 78 1.49 11.93 -0.99
CA GLU A 78 1.26 10.52 -0.69
C GLU A 78 1.30 9.63 -1.95
N ILE A 79 0.71 10.07 -3.07
CA ILE A 79 0.81 9.34 -4.35
C ILE A 79 2.27 9.21 -4.80
N ASP A 80 3.04 10.30 -4.72
CA ASP A 80 4.46 10.28 -5.10
C ASP A 80 5.28 9.39 -4.15
N ALA A 81 4.98 9.40 -2.85
CA ALA A 81 5.60 8.52 -1.85
C ALA A 81 5.28 7.04 -2.12
N ILE A 82 4.01 6.71 -2.36
CA ILE A 82 3.55 5.35 -2.70
C ILE A 82 4.20 4.85 -3.99
N HIS A 83 4.32 5.71 -5.01
CA HIS A 83 4.99 5.36 -6.25
C HIS A 83 6.46 4.97 -6.01
N ASN A 84 7.19 5.80 -5.24
CA ASN A 84 8.58 5.53 -4.89
C ASN A 84 8.75 4.26 -4.06
N LYS A 85 7.87 4.02 -3.07
CA LYS A 85 7.89 2.81 -2.25
C LYS A 85 7.55 1.56 -3.05
N THR A 86 6.62 1.66 -4.00
CA THR A 86 6.27 0.58 -4.92
C THR A 86 7.47 0.19 -5.79
N LYS A 87 8.18 1.18 -6.32
CA LYS A 87 9.41 0.94 -7.09
C LYS A 87 10.47 0.23 -6.24
N GLU A 88 10.73 0.69 -5.02
CA GLU A 88 11.65 0.05 -4.07
C GLU A 88 11.26 -1.41 -3.79
N ALA A 89 9.96 -1.67 -3.62
CA ALA A 89 9.44 -3.03 -3.38
C ALA A 89 9.61 -3.94 -4.59
N ILE A 90 9.38 -3.44 -5.81
CA ILE A 90 9.60 -4.18 -7.06
C ILE A 90 11.09 -4.50 -7.24
N ASP A 91 11.99 -3.54 -6.99
CA ASP A 91 13.43 -3.75 -7.09
C ASP A 91 13.91 -4.84 -6.12
N LYS A 92 13.45 -4.80 -4.86
CA LYS A 92 13.71 -5.86 -3.87
C LYS A 92 13.11 -7.21 -4.27
N ALA A 93 11.91 -7.22 -4.85
CA ALA A 93 11.30 -8.45 -5.34
C ALA A 93 12.15 -9.07 -6.46
N HIS A 94 12.69 -8.25 -7.37
CA HIS A 94 13.62 -8.72 -8.40
C HIS A 94 14.92 -9.27 -7.81
N GLU A 95 15.47 -8.64 -6.76
CA GLU A 95 16.65 -9.16 -6.06
C GLU A 95 16.41 -10.56 -5.50
N PHE A 96 15.27 -10.79 -4.83
CA PHE A 96 14.90 -12.11 -4.32
C PHE A 96 14.69 -13.15 -5.42
N LEU A 97 14.24 -12.75 -6.62
CA LEU A 97 14.10 -13.67 -7.75
C LEU A 97 15.46 -14.15 -8.30
N MET A 98 16.51 -13.35 -8.15
CA MET A 98 17.85 -13.67 -8.63
C MET A 98 18.71 -14.42 -7.60
N ASN A 99 18.30 -14.43 -6.32
CA ASN A 99 19.05 -15.08 -5.26
C ASN A 99 18.80 -16.61 -5.25
N PRO A 100 19.84 -17.44 -5.40
CA PRO A 100 19.70 -18.91 -5.44
C PRO A 100 19.37 -19.54 -4.08
N SER A 101 19.58 -18.80 -2.98
CA SER A 101 19.28 -19.25 -1.61
C SER A 101 17.81 -19.08 -1.21
N THR A 102 16.99 -18.55 -2.12
CA THR A 102 15.59 -18.21 -1.84
C THR A 102 14.68 -19.43 -1.94
N SER A 103 13.68 -19.54 -1.05
CA SER A 103 12.72 -20.65 -1.05
C SER A 103 12.03 -20.80 -2.41
N ARG A 104 11.82 -22.05 -2.86
CA ARG A 104 11.20 -22.35 -4.17
C ARG A 104 9.81 -21.73 -4.37
N LEU A 105 9.07 -21.49 -3.28
CA LEU A 105 7.73 -20.90 -3.37
C LEU A 105 7.76 -19.38 -3.50
N LEU A 106 8.81 -18.72 -3.03
CA LEU A 106 8.87 -17.25 -2.99
C LEU A 106 8.86 -16.63 -4.40
N PRO A 107 9.61 -17.14 -5.40
CA PRO A 107 9.56 -16.60 -6.75
C PRO A 107 8.18 -16.63 -7.40
N LEU A 108 7.39 -17.68 -7.15
CA LEU A 108 6.04 -17.80 -7.70
C LEU A 108 5.12 -16.71 -7.14
N CYS A 109 5.19 -16.47 -5.82
CA CYS A 109 4.43 -15.42 -5.16
C CYS A 109 4.86 -14.03 -5.65
N LEU A 110 6.17 -13.75 -5.67
CA LEU A 110 6.71 -12.45 -6.07
C LEU A 110 6.39 -12.10 -7.52
N LYS A 111 6.42 -13.07 -8.44
CA LYS A 111 6.04 -12.84 -9.83
C LYS A 111 4.59 -12.37 -9.96
N THR A 112 3.69 -12.94 -9.16
CA THR A 112 2.29 -12.49 -9.11
C THR A 112 2.20 -11.06 -8.59
N CYS A 113 2.91 -10.72 -7.50
CA CYS A 113 2.92 -9.36 -6.96
C CYS A 113 3.43 -8.33 -7.98
N ILE A 114 4.58 -8.59 -8.62
CA ILE A 114 5.19 -7.70 -9.62
C ILE A 114 4.21 -7.45 -10.78
N ASN A 115 3.56 -8.51 -11.28
CA ASN A 115 2.60 -8.37 -12.37
C ASN A 115 1.40 -7.48 -11.99
N ASN A 116 0.94 -7.54 -10.75
CA ASN A 116 -0.16 -6.68 -10.29
C ASN A 116 0.28 -5.21 -10.22
N TYR A 117 1.46 -4.92 -9.69
CA TYR A 117 1.97 -3.54 -9.62
C TYR A 117 2.27 -2.93 -10.99
N ASN A 118 2.73 -3.73 -11.96
CA ASN A 118 3.01 -3.27 -13.33
C ASN A 118 1.75 -3.07 -14.19
N ALA A 119 0.57 -3.49 -13.71
CA ALA A 119 -0.69 -3.33 -14.43
C ALA A 119 -1.40 -1.99 -14.15
N ILE A 120 -0.83 -1.17 -13.27
CA ILE A 120 -1.29 0.16 -12.87
C ILE A 120 -0.48 1.21 -13.63
#